data_AF-A0A8H4NQT4-F1
#
_entry.id   AF-A0A8H4NQT4-F1
#
_cell.length_a   1.000
_cell.length_b   1.000
_cell.length_c   1.000
_cell.angle_alpha   90.00
_cell.angle_beta   90.00
_cell.angle_gamma   90.00
#
_symmetry.space_group_name_H-M   'P 1'
#
loop_
_entity.id
_entity.type
_entity.pdbx_description
1 polymer ?
#
loop_
_entity_poly.entity_id
_entity_poly.type
_entity_poly.pdbx_seq_one_letter_code
_entity_poly.pdbx_strand_id
1 'polypeptide(L)'
;MSAESAARAIAADFSHQRREDVRRRNEFWELLASTLLHFEDDCDMIVDLLVAFQSLPSMSSTPWWVTDPQFSDSLCELPAFHGIWQSCYESLRCKCHEGEDESFSTDKNYYRRAGTAEAKMYLRGIPGITEFWAYNTINLICVQNEDLEFVIHEIHGWLQTAGPKLAETLDSNQIKSFERAVRGRRDKRYEISVTMFEHWQHWKKSFLEVSFDEHLLSSEGRGLAIECHDIMKAQNIKLPLFL
;
A
#
# COMPACT_ATOMS: atom_id res chain seq x y z
N MET A 1 26.53 -7.20 -5.47
CA MET A 1 26.37 -7.21 -4.00
C MET A 1 24.96 -7.69 -3.71
N SER A 2 24.74 -8.65 -2.79
CA SER A 2 23.38 -9.15 -2.50
C SER A 2 22.68 -8.28 -1.45
N ALA A 3 21.34 -8.25 -1.45
CA ALA A 3 20.54 -7.54 -0.45
C ALA A 3 20.92 -7.96 0.99
N GLU A 4 21.17 -9.26 1.19
CA GLU A 4 21.63 -9.81 2.46
C GLU A 4 23.02 -9.29 2.88
N SER A 5 23.97 -9.21 1.94
CA SER A 5 25.30 -8.65 2.22
C SER A 5 25.25 -7.16 2.55
N ALA A 6 24.38 -6.41 1.86
CA ALA A 6 24.14 -4.99 2.13
C ALA A 6 23.48 -4.79 3.50
N ALA A 7 22.40 -5.54 3.80
CA ALA A 7 21.72 -5.47 5.08
C ALA A 7 22.67 -5.77 6.25
N ARG A 8 23.54 -6.78 6.12
CA ARG A 8 24.57 -7.08 7.14
C ARG A 8 25.58 -5.95 7.31
N ALA A 9 26.10 -5.41 6.21
CA ALA A 9 27.08 -4.33 6.25
C ALA A 9 26.49 -3.07 6.91
N ILE A 10 25.27 -2.71 6.51
CA ILE A 10 24.53 -1.59 7.08
C ILE A 10 24.27 -1.85 8.56
N ALA A 11 23.71 -3.01 8.93
CA ALA A 11 23.43 -3.36 10.33
C ALA A 11 24.69 -3.36 11.23
N ALA A 12 25.87 -3.68 10.70
CA ALA A 12 27.12 -3.62 11.45
C ALA A 12 27.53 -2.17 11.81
N ASP A 13 27.21 -1.20 10.94
CA ASP A 13 27.51 0.23 11.13
C ASP A 13 26.65 0.88 12.24
N PHE A 14 25.48 0.30 12.53
CA PHE A 14 24.54 0.75 13.58
C PHE A 14 24.88 0.25 15.00
N SER A 15 26.00 -0.46 15.21
CA SER A 15 26.19 -1.27 16.43
C SER A 15 26.79 -0.57 17.66
N HIS A 16 26.81 0.76 17.75
CA HIS A 16 27.64 1.43 18.78
C HIS A 16 27.01 2.50 19.69
N GLN A 17 25.79 3.05 19.51
CA GLN A 17 25.22 4.02 20.48
C GLN A 17 23.67 4.11 20.51
N ARG A 18 23.04 3.42 21.49
CA ARG A 18 21.57 3.17 21.61
C ARG A 18 20.59 4.31 21.24
N ARG A 19 20.89 5.59 21.50
CA ARG A 19 19.98 6.70 21.17
C ARG A 19 20.20 7.25 19.76
N GLU A 20 21.44 7.30 19.30
CA GLU A 20 21.75 7.71 17.92
C GLU A 20 21.28 6.63 16.93
N ASP A 21 21.33 5.36 17.34
CA ASP A 21 20.94 4.21 16.51
C ASP A 21 19.45 4.27 16.10
N VAL A 22 18.54 4.71 16.99
CA VAL A 22 17.10 4.83 16.68
C VAL A 22 16.83 5.94 15.67
N ARG A 23 17.47 7.11 15.85
CA ARG A 23 17.32 8.24 14.93
C ARG A 23 17.86 7.88 13.56
N ARG A 24 19.09 7.36 13.48
CA ARG A 24 19.72 6.98 12.21
C ARG A 24 18.94 5.85 11.51
N ARG A 25 18.35 4.92 12.25
CA ARG A 25 17.44 3.90 11.70
C ARG A 25 16.23 4.56 11.04
N ASN A 26 15.58 5.49 11.73
CA ASN A 26 14.41 6.17 11.18
C ASN A 26 14.78 7.00 9.95
N GLU A 27 15.91 7.71 9.97
CA GLU A 27 16.45 8.44 8.80
C GLU A 27 16.72 7.48 7.63
N PHE A 28 17.21 6.28 7.90
CA PHE A 28 17.41 5.24 6.89
C PHE A 28 16.07 4.70 6.33
N TRP A 29 15.08 4.45 7.20
CA TRP A 29 13.72 4.08 6.78
C TRP A 29 13.06 5.17 5.93
N GLU A 30 13.21 6.43 6.32
CA GLU A 30 12.72 7.58 5.56
C GLU A 30 13.38 7.66 4.18
N LEU A 31 14.69 7.40 4.10
CA LEU A 31 15.41 7.34 2.83
C LEU A 31 14.83 6.24 1.94
N LEU A 32 14.71 5.00 2.44
CA LEU A 32 14.17 3.89 1.65
C LEU A 32 12.72 4.14 1.20
N ALA A 33 11.87 4.62 2.10
CA ALA A 33 10.48 4.95 1.78
C ALA A 33 10.38 6.07 0.74
N SER A 34 11.18 7.13 0.89
CA SER A 34 11.23 8.23 -0.08
C SER A 34 11.74 7.74 -1.43
N THR A 35 12.77 6.91 -1.48
CA THR A 35 13.30 6.36 -2.74
C THR A 35 12.24 5.51 -3.45
N LEU A 36 11.51 4.66 -2.73
CA LEU A 36 10.39 3.88 -3.30
C LEU A 36 9.30 4.76 -3.92
N LEU A 37 9.04 5.93 -3.35
CA LEU A 37 8.00 6.86 -3.85
C LEU A 37 8.48 7.74 -5.02
N HIS A 38 9.81 7.86 -5.23
CA HIS A 38 10.39 8.68 -6.30
C HIS A 38 10.90 7.85 -7.50
N PHE A 39 11.43 6.65 -7.26
CA PHE A 39 12.16 5.86 -8.26
C PHE A 39 11.54 4.47 -8.43
N GLU A 40 11.04 4.19 -9.63
CA GLU A 40 10.41 2.90 -9.95
C GLU A 40 11.45 1.78 -10.12
N ASP A 41 12.59 2.08 -10.76
CA ASP A 41 13.63 1.11 -11.12
C ASP A 41 14.26 0.41 -9.90
N ASP A 42 14.32 1.10 -8.76
CA ASP A 42 14.95 0.60 -7.53
C ASP A 42 13.97 -0.18 -6.63
N CYS A 43 12.69 -0.29 -7.03
CA CYS A 43 11.65 -0.81 -6.15
C CYS A 43 11.93 -2.25 -5.69
N ASP A 44 12.25 -3.17 -6.61
CA ASP A 44 12.53 -4.55 -6.22
C ASP A 44 13.79 -4.67 -5.36
N MET A 45 14.83 -3.90 -5.66
CA MET A 45 16.07 -3.88 -4.88
C MET A 45 15.81 -3.41 -3.45
N ILE A 46 15.03 -2.34 -3.27
CA ILE A 46 14.73 -1.80 -1.94
C ILE A 46 13.84 -2.75 -1.15
N VAL A 47 12.81 -3.34 -1.78
CA VAL A 47 11.96 -4.30 -1.05
C VAL A 47 12.74 -5.56 -0.69
N ASP A 48 13.62 -6.05 -1.55
CA ASP A 48 14.52 -7.17 -1.23
C ASP A 48 15.48 -6.82 -0.09
N LEU A 49 15.93 -5.56 0.00
CA LEU A 49 16.72 -5.07 1.13
C LEU A 49 15.92 -5.05 2.43
N LEU A 50 14.66 -4.62 2.41
CA LEU A 50 13.77 -4.66 3.57
C LEU A 50 13.53 -6.11 4.05
N VAL A 51 13.31 -7.05 3.13
CA VAL A 51 13.21 -8.49 3.43
C VAL A 51 14.51 -9.02 4.03
N ALA A 52 15.66 -8.59 3.51
CA ALA A 52 16.96 -8.98 4.04
C ALA A 52 17.14 -8.51 5.49
N PHE A 53 16.74 -7.27 5.82
CA PHE A 53 16.74 -6.78 7.21
C PHE A 53 15.83 -7.60 8.11
N GLN A 54 14.63 -7.96 7.65
CA GLN A 54 13.71 -8.82 8.39
C GLN A 54 14.31 -10.21 8.69
N SER A 55 15.18 -10.70 7.81
CA SER A 55 15.80 -12.02 7.91
C SER A 55 17.11 -12.03 8.71
N LEU A 56 17.60 -10.88 9.18
CA LEU A 56 18.84 -10.82 9.95
C LEU A 56 18.64 -11.53 11.31
N PRO A 57 19.54 -12.46 11.68
CA PRO A 57 19.48 -13.10 12.99
C PRO A 57 19.58 -12.07 14.11
N SER A 58 18.82 -12.27 15.19
CA SER A 58 18.92 -11.54 16.44
C SER A 58 20.28 -11.82 17.11
N MET A 59 21.36 -11.24 16.58
CA MET A 59 22.75 -11.62 16.88
C MET A 59 23.23 -11.26 18.30
N SER A 60 22.35 -10.79 19.19
CA SER A 60 22.57 -10.73 20.63
C SER A 60 21.23 -10.55 21.34
N SER A 61 21.19 -10.69 22.66
CA SER A 61 20.01 -10.72 23.56
C SER A 61 19.04 -9.52 23.49
N THR A 62 19.11 -8.68 22.48
CA THR A 62 18.04 -7.80 21.99
C THR A 62 18.55 -7.21 20.67
N PRO A 63 17.93 -7.51 19.51
CA PRO A 63 18.29 -6.84 18.27
C PRO A 63 18.20 -5.32 18.44
N TRP A 64 19.10 -4.55 17.80
CA TRP A 64 19.14 -3.08 17.91
C TRP A 64 17.83 -2.40 17.46
N TRP A 65 16.97 -3.12 16.74
CA TRP A 65 15.66 -2.67 16.30
C TRP A 65 14.53 -2.93 17.31
N VAL A 66 14.70 -3.82 18.30
CA VAL A 66 13.67 -4.17 19.30
C VAL A 66 13.68 -3.16 20.44
N THR A 67 12.67 -2.29 20.49
CA THR A 67 12.55 -1.23 21.50
C THR A 67 11.69 -1.58 22.72
N ASP A 68 11.06 -2.76 22.78
CA ASP A 68 10.23 -3.13 23.93
C ASP A 68 10.54 -4.56 24.45
N PRO A 69 10.89 -4.75 25.74
CA PRO A 69 11.06 -6.08 26.34
C PRO A 69 9.73 -6.78 26.67
N GLN A 70 8.57 -6.17 26.44
CA GLN A 70 7.27 -6.76 26.79
C GLN A 70 6.47 -7.17 25.56
N PHE A 71 6.31 -8.48 25.41
CA PHE A 71 5.38 -9.18 24.51
C PHE A 71 5.39 -8.76 23.03
N SER A 72 6.37 -9.26 22.28
CA SER A 72 6.11 -9.69 20.89
C SER A 72 6.80 -11.03 20.67
N ASP A 73 6.01 -12.08 20.43
CA ASP A 73 6.49 -13.41 20.02
C ASP A 73 6.98 -13.42 18.56
N SER A 74 7.20 -12.26 17.92
CA SER A 74 7.58 -12.13 16.51
C SER A 74 9.01 -11.63 16.36
N LEU A 75 9.93 -12.55 16.04
CA LEU A 75 11.35 -12.30 15.78
C LEU A 75 11.64 -11.53 14.46
N CYS A 76 10.64 -10.96 13.79
CA CYS A 76 10.75 -10.52 12.38
C CYS A 76 9.99 -9.20 12.07
N GLU A 77 10.08 -8.17 12.92
CA GLU A 77 9.44 -6.86 12.67
C GLU A 77 10.46 -5.85 12.13
N LEU A 78 10.07 -5.03 11.13
CA LEU A 78 10.78 -3.81 10.71
C LEU A 78 10.24 -2.62 11.52
N PRO A 79 10.86 -2.27 12.65
CA PRO A 79 10.17 -1.45 13.65
C PRO A 79 10.06 -0.02 13.17
N ALA A 80 8.88 0.55 13.37
CA ALA A 80 8.46 1.87 12.90
C ALA A 80 8.44 2.08 11.37
N PHE A 81 8.89 1.12 10.54
CA PHE A 81 8.93 1.30 9.09
C PHE A 81 7.55 1.61 8.50
N HIS A 82 6.51 0.88 8.92
CA HIS A 82 5.13 1.14 8.49
C HIS A 82 4.67 2.58 8.79
N GLY A 83 4.94 3.08 9.99
CA GLY A 83 4.58 4.46 10.36
C GLY A 83 5.36 5.50 9.56
N ILE A 84 6.64 5.22 9.27
CA ILE A 84 7.49 6.08 8.46
C ILE A 84 7.04 6.05 7.00
N TRP A 85 6.72 4.90 6.44
CA TRP A 85 6.11 4.77 5.11
C TRP A 85 4.88 5.66 4.99
N GLN A 86 3.92 5.51 5.91
CA GLN A 86 2.70 6.32 5.90
C GLN A 86 3.03 7.82 6.01
N SER A 87 3.97 8.19 6.88
CA SER A 87 4.37 9.59 7.04
C SER A 87 5.03 10.15 5.77
N CYS A 88 5.85 9.36 5.07
CA CYS A 88 6.46 9.75 3.81
C CYS A 88 5.40 9.88 2.70
N TYR A 89 4.49 8.92 2.61
CA TYR A 89 3.36 8.94 1.68
C TYR A 89 2.50 10.18 1.89
N GLU A 90 2.04 10.43 3.12
CA GLU A 90 1.20 11.59 3.42
C GLU A 90 1.97 12.91 3.30
N SER A 91 3.26 12.96 3.69
CA SER A 91 4.05 14.17 3.55
C SER A 91 4.25 14.55 2.09
N LEU A 92 4.57 13.57 1.24
CA LEU A 92 4.68 13.81 -0.19
C LEU A 92 3.33 14.20 -0.75
N ARG A 93 2.26 13.44 -0.49
CA ARG A 93 0.88 13.80 -0.90
C ARG A 93 0.44 15.21 -0.47
N CYS A 94 0.70 15.62 0.77
CA CYS A 94 0.27 16.92 1.32
C CYS A 94 1.14 18.10 0.88
N LYS A 95 2.46 17.94 0.74
CA LYS A 95 3.37 18.98 0.20
C LYS A 95 2.98 19.42 -1.22
N CYS A 96 2.09 18.67 -1.86
CA CYS A 96 1.51 18.96 -3.15
C CYS A 96 0.30 19.89 -3.15
N HIS A 97 -0.33 20.13 -2.00
CA HIS A 97 -1.47 21.05 -1.94
C HIS A 97 -1.05 22.50 -1.68
N GLU A 98 0.24 22.76 -1.39
CA GLU A 98 0.73 24.07 -0.94
C GLU A 98 1.74 24.77 -1.88
N GLY A 99 2.03 24.25 -3.08
CA GLY A 99 3.06 24.80 -3.99
C GLY A 99 2.56 25.20 -5.39
N GLU A 100 3.07 26.33 -5.92
CA GLU A 100 2.77 26.89 -7.26
C GLU A 100 3.54 26.23 -8.43
N ASP A 101 4.44 25.28 -8.17
CA ASP A 101 5.14 24.46 -9.19
C ASP A 101 4.53 23.05 -9.24
N GLU A 102 4.37 22.50 -10.46
CA GLU A 102 3.74 21.22 -10.81
C GLU A 102 3.72 20.20 -9.65
N SER A 103 2.58 20.13 -8.96
CA SER A 103 2.49 19.45 -7.67
C SER A 103 2.40 17.93 -7.82
N PHE A 104 3.10 17.21 -6.94
CA PHE A 104 3.09 15.74 -6.85
C PHE A 104 1.68 15.14 -6.59
N SER A 105 0.67 15.93 -6.19
CA SER A 105 -0.72 15.48 -5.99
C SER A 105 -1.41 15.24 -7.31
N THR A 106 -0.87 15.83 -8.38
CA THR A 106 -1.29 15.58 -9.74
C THR A 106 -0.34 14.64 -10.49
N ASP A 107 0.76 14.20 -9.84
CA ASP A 107 1.68 13.21 -10.41
C ASP A 107 1.06 11.82 -10.36
N LYS A 108 0.39 11.45 -11.44
CA LYS A 108 -0.12 10.10 -11.70
C LYS A 108 0.93 9.00 -11.50
N ASN A 109 2.21 9.31 -11.75
CA ASN A 109 3.28 8.33 -11.56
C ASN A 109 3.62 8.13 -10.08
N TYR A 110 3.44 9.13 -9.22
CA TYR A 110 3.58 8.99 -7.77
C TYR A 110 2.60 7.95 -7.24
N TYR A 111 1.31 8.09 -7.56
CA TYR A 111 0.28 7.14 -7.15
C TYR A 111 0.54 5.74 -7.70
N ARG A 112 0.92 5.62 -8.98
CA ARG A 112 1.31 4.34 -9.58
C ARG A 112 2.48 3.68 -8.85
N ARG A 113 3.54 4.43 -8.54
CA ARG A 113 4.72 3.94 -7.80
C ARG A 113 4.34 3.50 -6.40
N ALA A 114 3.55 4.30 -5.67
CA ALA A 114 3.07 3.96 -4.34
C ALA A 114 2.31 2.62 -4.34
N GLY A 115 1.29 2.48 -5.18
CA GLY A 115 0.48 1.26 -5.24
C GLY A 115 1.30 0.02 -5.66
N THR A 116 2.25 0.19 -6.57
CA THR A 116 3.16 -0.89 -6.99
C THR A 116 4.13 -1.29 -5.88
N ALA A 117 4.71 -0.31 -5.17
CA ALA A 117 5.62 -0.56 -4.07
C ALA A 117 4.92 -1.26 -2.91
N GLU A 118 3.74 -0.80 -2.51
CA GLU A 118 2.96 -1.44 -1.45
C GLU A 118 2.55 -2.86 -1.82
N ALA A 119 2.13 -3.08 -3.06
CA ALA A 119 1.83 -4.43 -3.55
C ALA A 119 3.05 -5.35 -3.54
N LYS A 120 4.21 -4.86 -3.94
CA LYS A 120 5.48 -5.62 -3.88
C LYS A 120 5.90 -5.92 -2.44
N MET A 121 5.70 -4.97 -1.52
CA MET A 121 5.94 -5.15 -0.08
C MET A 121 4.99 -6.20 0.52
N TYR A 122 3.71 -6.14 0.18
CA TYR A 122 2.71 -7.13 0.58
C TYR A 122 3.06 -8.54 0.09
N LEU A 123 3.39 -8.69 -1.20
CA LEU A 123 3.74 -10.00 -1.78
C LEU A 123 4.99 -10.62 -1.15
N ARG A 124 5.91 -9.78 -0.66
CA ARG A 124 7.14 -10.21 0.03
C ARG A 124 7.00 -10.34 1.55
N GLY A 125 5.79 -10.10 2.09
CA GLY A 125 5.50 -10.29 3.51
C GLY A 125 6.11 -9.23 4.43
N ILE A 126 6.29 -8.00 3.94
CA ILE A 126 6.77 -6.88 4.76
C ILE A 126 5.76 -6.60 5.89
N PRO A 127 6.17 -6.64 7.17
CA PRO A 127 5.27 -6.43 8.30
C PRO A 127 4.56 -5.08 8.27
N GLY A 128 3.27 -5.08 8.58
CA GLY A 128 2.42 -3.88 8.61
C GLY A 128 1.81 -3.50 7.25
N ILE A 129 2.26 -4.09 6.15
CA ILE A 129 1.69 -3.92 4.80
C ILE A 129 0.80 -5.13 4.51
N THR A 130 -0.51 -4.99 4.74
CA THR A 130 -1.47 -6.12 4.68
C THR A 130 -2.44 -5.99 3.51
N GLU A 131 -3.19 -7.06 3.20
CA GLU A 131 -4.25 -7.03 2.20
C GLU A 131 -5.33 -5.97 2.50
N PHE A 132 -5.52 -5.60 3.77
CA PHE A 132 -6.49 -4.57 4.15
C PHE A 132 -6.09 -3.18 3.67
N TRP A 133 -4.81 -2.91 3.44
CA TRP A 133 -4.38 -1.68 2.78
C TRP A 133 -4.88 -1.64 1.34
N ALA A 134 -4.64 -2.71 0.59
CA ALA A 134 -5.15 -2.83 -0.77
C ALA A 134 -6.68 -2.66 -0.82
N TYR A 135 -7.41 -3.30 0.11
CA TYR A 135 -8.88 -3.19 0.17
C TYR A 135 -9.35 -1.78 0.49
N ASN A 136 -8.69 -1.07 1.41
CA ASN A 136 -9.00 0.33 1.70
C ASN A 136 -8.75 1.22 0.48
N THR A 137 -7.61 1.04 -0.20
CA THR A 137 -7.27 1.78 -1.42
C THR A 137 -8.25 1.49 -2.55
N ILE A 138 -8.56 0.21 -2.84
CA ILE A 138 -9.54 -0.19 -3.85
C ILE A 138 -10.91 0.41 -3.55
N ASN A 139 -11.33 0.44 -2.28
CA ASN A 139 -12.63 0.98 -1.88
C ASN A 139 -12.80 2.47 -2.19
N LEU A 140 -11.72 3.23 -2.41
CA LEU A 140 -11.81 4.64 -2.80
C LEU A 140 -12.59 4.84 -4.11
N ILE A 141 -12.68 3.81 -4.97
CA ILE A 141 -13.56 3.82 -6.15
C ILE A 141 -15.04 4.04 -5.82
N CYS A 142 -15.48 3.59 -4.64
CA CYS A 142 -16.86 3.74 -4.15
C CYS A 142 -17.09 5.04 -3.40
N VAL A 143 -16.02 5.74 -3.01
CA VAL A 143 -16.10 7.03 -2.33
C VAL A 143 -16.15 8.18 -3.35
N GLN A 144 -15.50 8.03 -4.52
CA GLN A 144 -15.52 9.01 -5.61
C GLN A 144 -15.14 10.43 -5.14
N ASN A 145 -14.06 10.54 -4.36
CA ASN A 145 -13.50 11.82 -3.92
C ASN A 145 -12.87 12.59 -5.08
N GLU A 146 -12.51 13.85 -4.83
CA GLU A 146 -11.90 14.75 -5.83
C GLU A 146 -10.55 14.22 -6.36
N ASP A 147 -9.83 13.43 -5.55
CA ASP A 147 -8.54 12.83 -5.93
C ASP A 147 -8.67 11.55 -6.77
N LEU A 148 -9.89 11.12 -7.13
CA LEU A 148 -10.11 9.82 -7.78
C LEU A 148 -9.32 9.67 -9.09
N GLU A 149 -9.15 10.75 -9.86
CA GLU A 149 -8.34 10.79 -11.09
C GLU A 149 -6.89 10.34 -10.86
N PHE A 150 -6.34 10.56 -9.66
CA PHE A 150 -4.96 10.21 -9.34
C PHE A 150 -4.90 8.88 -8.59
N VAL A 151 -5.78 8.68 -7.61
CA VAL A 151 -5.87 7.45 -6.80
C VAL A 151 -6.10 6.21 -7.67
N ILE A 152 -6.77 6.33 -8.82
CA ILE A 152 -6.98 5.18 -9.71
C ILE A 152 -5.66 4.57 -10.22
N HIS A 153 -4.58 5.35 -10.30
CA HIS A 153 -3.25 4.84 -10.66
C HIS A 153 -2.64 3.98 -9.53
N GLU A 154 -2.90 4.34 -8.27
CA GLU A 154 -2.48 3.56 -7.10
C GLU A 154 -3.25 2.25 -7.01
N ILE A 155 -4.57 2.32 -7.15
CA ILE A 155 -5.46 1.14 -7.23
C ILE A 155 -4.97 0.20 -8.35
N HIS A 156 -4.68 0.75 -9.53
CA HIS A 156 -4.19 -0.03 -10.66
C HIS A 156 -2.86 -0.72 -10.34
N GLY A 157 -1.90 -0.01 -9.74
CA GLY A 157 -0.62 -0.59 -9.30
C GLY A 157 -0.80 -1.78 -8.34
N TRP A 158 -1.73 -1.65 -7.39
CA TRP A 158 -2.13 -2.73 -6.49
C TRP A 158 -2.72 -3.94 -7.22
N LEU A 159 -3.73 -3.72 -8.06
CA LEU A 159 -4.43 -4.79 -8.76
C LEU A 159 -3.55 -5.49 -9.79
N GLN A 160 -2.75 -4.75 -10.54
CA GLN A 160 -1.83 -5.29 -11.54
C GLN A 160 -0.75 -6.17 -10.89
N THR A 161 -0.23 -5.75 -9.73
CA THR A 161 0.90 -6.43 -9.07
C THR A 161 0.43 -7.57 -8.16
N ALA A 162 -0.54 -7.31 -7.28
CA ALA A 162 -0.96 -8.25 -6.23
C ALA A 162 -2.40 -8.75 -6.38
N GLY A 163 -3.14 -8.33 -7.42
CA GLY A 163 -4.55 -8.71 -7.64
C GLY A 163 -4.84 -10.21 -7.54
N PRO A 164 -4.04 -11.10 -8.18
CA PRO A 164 -4.23 -12.54 -8.04
C PRO A 164 -4.08 -13.04 -6.61
N LYS A 165 -3.09 -12.52 -5.87
CA LYS A 165 -2.85 -12.93 -4.48
C LYS A 165 -3.98 -12.45 -3.57
N LEU A 166 -4.41 -11.19 -3.72
CA LEU A 166 -5.53 -10.61 -2.99
C LEU A 166 -6.80 -11.45 -3.16
N ALA A 167 -7.12 -11.85 -4.40
CA ALA A 167 -8.27 -12.70 -4.68
C ALA A 167 -8.14 -14.13 -4.12
N GLU A 168 -6.95 -14.71 -4.16
CA GLU A 168 -6.66 -16.05 -3.60
C GLU A 168 -6.86 -16.08 -2.08
N THR A 169 -6.38 -15.05 -1.38
CA THR A 169 -6.40 -14.96 0.09
C THR A 169 -7.65 -14.30 0.66
N LEU A 170 -8.56 -13.81 -0.19
CA LEU A 170 -9.81 -13.18 0.25
C LEU A 170 -10.69 -14.20 0.99
N ASP A 171 -10.96 -13.95 2.27
CA ASP A 171 -11.97 -14.69 3.02
C ASP A 171 -13.37 -14.16 2.68
N SER A 172 -14.02 -14.84 1.74
CA SER A 172 -15.32 -14.46 1.20
C SER A 172 -16.43 -14.33 2.24
N ASN A 173 -16.35 -15.00 3.38
CA ASN A 173 -17.37 -14.94 4.43
C ASN A 173 -17.06 -13.85 5.47
N GLN A 174 -15.84 -13.30 5.47
CA GLN A 174 -15.47 -12.25 6.41
C GLN A 174 -16.33 -11.01 6.18
N ILE A 175 -16.97 -10.51 7.24
CA ILE A 175 -17.72 -9.26 7.21
C ILE A 175 -16.77 -8.12 7.54
N LYS A 176 -16.75 -7.10 6.67
CA LYS A 176 -15.97 -5.87 6.86
C LYS A 176 -16.83 -4.65 6.56
N SER A 177 -16.43 -3.54 7.15
CA SER A 177 -17.07 -2.25 6.94
C SER A 177 -16.17 -1.35 6.11
N PHE A 178 -16.73 -0.70 5.10
CA PHE A 178 -16.04 0.32 4.32
C PHE A 178 -16.97 1.50 4.04
N GLU A 179 -16.40 2.70 3.87
CA GLU A 179 -17.17 3.89 3.48
C GLU A 179 -17.59 3.83 2.01
N ARG A 180 -18.78 4.35 1.69
CA ARG A 180 -19.25 4.57 0.32
C ARG A 180 -19.93 5.93 0.19
N ALA A 181 -19.86 6.53 -1.00
CA ALA A 181 -20.63 7.73 -1.31
C ALA A 181 -22.11 7.42 -1.46
N VAL A 182 -22.96 8.34 -0.98
CA VAL A 182 -24.40 8.28 -1.25
C VAL A 182 -24.64 8.60 -2.73
N ARG A 183 -25.38 7.74 -3.43
CA ARG A 183 -25.68 7.92 -4.85
C ARG A 183 -26.29 9.31 -5.10
N GLY A 184 -25.65 10.10 -5.97
CA GLY A 184 -26.06 11.46 -6.31
C GLY A 184 -25.74 12.53 -5.25
N ARG A 185 -25.04 12.18 -4.17
CA ARG A 185 -24.57 13.09 -3.11
C ARG A 185 -23.16 12.70 -2.66
N ARG A 186 -22.15 13.11 -3.44
CA ARG A 186 -20.73 12.79 -3.19
C ARG A 186 -20.20 13.37 -1.88
N ASP A 187 -20.85 14.42 -1.36
CA ASP A 187 -20.57 15.05 -0.06
C ASP A 187 -20.99 14.19 1.14
N LYS A 188 -21.81 13.15 0.92
CA LYS A 188 -22.30 12.28 1.98
C LYS A 188 -21.74 10.88 1.85
N ARG A 189 -21.23 10.37 2.96
CA ARG A 189 -20.72 9.01 3.08
C ARG A 189 -21.53 8.20 4.08
N TYR A 190 -21.56 6.90 3.89
CA TYR A 190 -22.11 5.95 4.85
C TYR A 190 -21.22 4.72 4.91
N GLU A 191 -21.18 4.10 6.08
CA GLU A 191 -20.49 2.84 6.27
C GLU A 191 -21.40 1.67 5.87
N ILE A 192 -20.86 0.70 5.13
CA ILE A 192 -21.59 -0.52 4.77
C ILE A 192 -20.83 -1.76 5.21
N SER A 193 -21.50 -2.57 6.01
CA SER A 193 -21.00 -3.85 6.52
C SER A 193 -21.61 -5.00 5.72
N VAL A 194 -20.81 -5.58 4.84
CA VAL A 194 -21.18 -6.74 4.02
C VAL A 194 -20.00 -7.72 3.94
N THR A 195 -20.20 -8.87 3.33
CA THR A 195 -19.12 -9.84 3.13
C THR A 195 -18.03 -9.30 2.21
N MET A 196 -16.80 -9.78 2.34
CA MET A 196 -15.70 -9.42 1.43
C MET A 196 -16.00 -9.83 -0.02
N PHE A 197 -16.78 -10.90 -0.22
CA PHE A 197 -17.29 -11.26 -1.54
C PHE A 197 -18.17 -10.14 -2.13
N GLU A 198 -19.14 -9.63 -1.36
CA GLU A 198 -20.02 -8.55 -1.79
C GLU A 198 -19.26 -7.23 -2.03
N HIS A 199 -18.27 -6.92 -1.19
CA HIS A 199 -17.36 -5.78 -1.43
C HIS A 199 -16.61 -5.93 -2.74
N TRP A 200 -16.02 -7.09 -3.03
CA TRP A 200 -15.32 -7.34 -4.29
C TRP A 200 -16.23 -7.17 -5.52
N GLN A 201 -17.45 -7.72 -5.47
CA GLN A 201 -18.41 -7.53 -6.56
C GLN A 201 -18.82 -6.05 -6.70
N HIS A 202 -18.94 -5.33 -5.60
CA HIS A 202 -19.28 -3.92 -5.62
C HIS A 202 -18.17 -3.06 -6.20
N TRP A 203 -16.91 -3.24 -5.77
CA TRP A 203 -15.75 -2.55 -6.32
C TRP A 203 -15.64 -2.77 -7.83
N LYS A 204 -15.75 -4.04 -8.27
CA LYS A 204 -15.78 -4.38 -9.70
C LYS A 204 -16.86 -3.60 -10.45
N LYS A 205 -18.09 -3.55 -9.92
CA LYS A 205 -19.17 -2.78 -10.52
C LYS A 205 -18.87 -1.29 -10.56
N SER A 206 -18.32 -0.73 -9.48
CA SER A 206 -17.98 0.69 -9.37
C SER A 206 -16.91 1.09 -10.38
N PHE A 207 -15.88 0.28 -10.62
CA PHE A 207 -14.90 0.53 -11.70
C PHE A 207 -15.57 0.67 -13.06
N LEU A 208 -16.48 -0.26 -13.39
CA LEU A 208 -17.21 -0.21 -14.65
C LEU A 208 -18.11 1.04 -14.72
N GLU A 209 -18.79 1.41 -13.63
CA GLU A 209 -19.65 2.61 -13.60
C GLU A 209 -18.83 3.89 -13.81
N VAL A 210 -17.71 4.07 -13.10
CA VAL A 210 -16.90 5.27 -13.26
C VAL A 210 -16.15 5.33 -14.59
N SER A 211 -15.89 4.18 -15.24
CA SER A 211 -15.26 4.17 -16.57
C SER A 211 -16.10 4.85 -17.66
N PHE A 212 -17.38 5.12 -17.40
CA PHE A 212 -18.25 5.88 -18.31
C PHE A 212 -18.49 7.32 -17.85
N ASP A 213 -18.00 7.74 -16.68
CA ASP A 213 -18.24 9.07 -16.12
C ASP A 213 -17.15 10.07 -16.53
N GLU A 214 -17.43 10.85 -17.58
CA GLU A 214 -16.56 11.91 -18.10
C GLU A 214 -16.40 13.11 -17.16
N HIS A 215 -17.27 13.24 -16.16
CA HIS A 215 -17.16 14.30 -15.16
C HIS A 215 -16.25 13.91 -13.99
N LEU A 216 -15.97 12.61 -13.81
CA LEU A 216 -15.09 12.11 -12.75
C LEU A 216 -13.67 11.84 -13.24
N LEU A 217 -13.53 11.24 -14.42
CA LEU A 217 -12.25 10.72 -14.90
C LEU A 217 -11.94 11.23 -16.30
N SER A 218 -10.65 11.50 -16.53
CA SER A 218 -10.12 11.76 -17.86
C SER A 218 -10.22 10.51 -18.75
N SER A 219 -9.90 10.63 -20.04
CA SER A 219 -9.85 9.45 -20.92
C SER A 219 -8.85 8.40 -20.43
N GLU A 220 -7.73 8.81 -19.84
CA GLU A 220 -6.74 7.90 -19.27
C GLU A 220 -7.29 7.22 -18.01
N GLY A 221 -7.84 7.99 -17.07
CA GLY A 221 -8.46 7.46 -15.86
C GLY A 221 -9.58 6.47 -16.15
N ARG A 222 -10.43 6.76 -17.15
CA ARG A 222 -11.46 5.82 -17.62
C ARG A 222 -10.87 4.53 -18.20
N GLY A 223 -9.76 4.62 -18.94
CA GLY A 223 -9.03 3.44 -19.43
C GLY A 223 -8.54 2.56 -18.27
N LEU A 224 -7.91 3.17 -17.26
CA LEU A 224 -7.46 2.45 -16.06
C LEU A 224 -8.62 1.86 -15.26
N ALA A 225 -9.78 2.53 -15.19
CA ALA A 225 -10.97 1.96 -14.56
C ALA A 225 -11.43 0.66 -15.25
N ILE A 226 -11.37 0.61 -16.57
CA ILE A 226 -11.69 -0.60 -17.35
C ILE A 226 -10.67 -1.70 -17.06
N GLU A 227 -9.38 -1.37 -17.08
CA GLU A 227 -8.31 -2.33 -16.78
C GLU A 227 -8.45 -2.91 -15.37
N CYS A 228 -8.70 -2.07 -14.35
CA CYS A 228 -8.98 -2.51 -12.99
C CYS A 228 -10.21 -3.44 -12.91
N HIS A 229 -11.31 -3.08 -13.59
CA HIS A 229 -12.49 -3.95 -13.69
C HIS A 229 -12.14 -5.31 -14.30
N ASP A 230 -11.36 -5.32 -15.39
CA ASP A 230 -11.01 -6.54 -16.12
C ASP A 230 -10.06 -7.44 -15.31
N ILE A 231 -9.07 -6.85 -14.62
CA ILE A 231 -8.21 -7.57 -13.67
C ILE A 231 -9.08 -8.23 -12.60
N MET A 232 -9.98 -7.49 -11.95
CA MET A 232 -10.84 -8.03 -10.89
C MET A 232 -11.83 -9.08 -11.40
N LYS A 233 -12.33 -8.93 -12.63
CA LYS A 233 -13.24 -9.88 -13.29
C LYS A 233 -12.53 -11.19 -13.64
N ALA A 234 -11.25 -11.12 -14.02
CA ALA A 234 -10.44 -12.30 -14.33
C ALA A 234 -10.13 -13.15 -13.09
N GLN A 235 -10.24 -12.58 -11.88
CA GLN A 235 -9.98 -13.32 -10.65
C GLN A 235 -11.19 -14.17 -10.22
N ASN A 236 -10.92 -15.44 -9.91
CA ASN A 236 -11.91 -16.35 -9.33
C ASN A 236 -11.91 -16.24 -7.80
N ILE A 237 -12.74 -15.36 -7.25
CA ILE A 237 -12.96 -15.32 -5.80
C ILE A 237 -13.86 -16.49 -5.36
N LYS A 238 -13.57 -17.06 -4.20
CA LYS A 238 -14.38 -18.16 -3.64
C LYS A 238 -15.79 -17.66 -3.37
N LEU A 239 -16.81 -18.48 -3.66
CA LEU A 239 -18.18 -18.15 -3.27
C LEU A 239 -18.33 -18.29 -1.75
N PRO A 240 -19.15 -17.44 -1.10
CA PRO A 240 -19.47 -17.61 0.31
C PRO A 240 -20.19 -18.95 0.53
N LEU A 241 -19.96 -19.57 1.69
CA LEU A 241 -20.46 -20.93 2.00
C LEU A 241 -21.98 -20.96 2.23
N PHE A 242 -22.60 -19.80 2.42
CA PHE A 242 -24.03 -19.64 2.67
C PHE A 242 -24.57 -18.61 1.68
N LEU A 243 -25.10 -19.09 0.54
CA LEU A 243 -25.92 -18.33 -0.41
C LEU A 243 -27.36 -18.81 -0.32
#